data_AF-A0A074LQU3-F1
#
_entry.id   AF-A0A074LQU3-F1
#
_cell.length_a   1.000
_cell.length_b   1.000
_cell.length_c   1.000
_cell.angle_alpha   90.00
_cell.angle_beta   90.00
_cell.angle_gamma   90.00
#
_symmetry.space_group_name_H-M   'P 1'
#
loop_
_entity.id
_entity.type
_entity.pdbx_description
1 polymer ?
#
loop_
_entity_poly.entity_id
_entity_poly.type
_entity_poly.pdbx_seq_one_letter_code
_entity_poly.pdbx_strand_id
1 'polypeptide(L)'
;MFHNLALFGKIGVALDAATEQMSRNMQDAWIAFTRSGNPDTPALSWPAYDTNRRATMVWNRESGVVDDPEAERRKMLVREIV
;
A
#
# COMPACT_ATOMS: atom_id res chain seq x y z
N MET A 1 -15.56 -1.22 -0.89
CA MET A 1 -14.43 -0.38 -1.34
C MET A 1 -13.56 -1.15 -2.34
N PHE A 2 -13.16 -2.38 -2.00
CA PHE A 2 -12.53 -3.35 -2.91
C PHE A 2 -13.61 -4.16 -3.66
N HIS A 3 -13.33 -4.64 -4.88
CA HIS A 3 -14.26 -5.20 -5.90
C HIS A 3 -14.90 -4.24 -6.91
N ASN A 4 -14.32 -3.06 -7.12
CA ASN A 4 -14.76 -2.15 -8.20
C ASN A 4 -13.96 -2.31 -9.51
N LEU A 5 -13.02 -3.25 -9.59
CA LEU A 5 -12.18 -3.45 -10.79
C LEU A 5 -13.02 -3.63 -12.06
N ALA A 6 -14.09 -4.44 -11.99
CA ALA A 6 -14.98 -4.65 -13.13
C ALA A 6 -15.66 -3.35 -13.64
N LEU A 7 -15.85 -2.33 -12.78
CA LEU A 7 -16.38 -1.03 -13.20
C LEU A 7 -15.34 -0.23 -13.98
N PHE A 8 -14.07 -0.29 -13.57
CA PHE A 8 -12.98 0.40 -14.26
C PHE A 8 -12.77 -0.12 -15.68
N GLY A 9 -12.93 -1.43 -15.89
CA GLY A 9 -12.90 -2.02 -17.23
C GLY A 9 -14.02 -1.48 -18.14
N LYS A 10 -15.20 -1.18 -17.57
CA LYS A 10 -16.34 -0.61 -18.33
C LYS A 10 -16.11 0.83 -18.80
N ILE A 11 -15.16 1.55 -18.19
CA ILE A 11 -14.80 2.92 -18.58
C ILE A 11 -13.46 2.99 -19.33
N GLY A 12 -12.95 1.85 -19.81
CA GLY A 12 -11.77 1.79 -20.68
C GLY A 12 -10.42 1.78 -19.94
N VAL A 13 -10.40 1.56 -18.62
CA VAL A 13 -9.14 1.33 -17.89
C VAL A 13 -8.64 -0.07 -18.22
N ALA A 14 -7.36 -0.18 -18.61
CA ALA A 14 -6.71 -1.46 -18.82
C ALA A 14 -6.58 -2.21 -17.49
N LEU A 15 -7.23 -3.36 -17.39
CA LEU A 15 -7.09 -4.28 -16.27
C LEU A 15 -6.19 -5.43 -16.71
N ASP A 16 -5.07 -5.60 -16.03
CA ASP A 16 -4.14 -6.70 -16.24
C ASP A 16 -4.03 -7.56 -14.97
N ALA A 17 -3.35 -8.69 -15.09
CA ALA A 17 -3.14 -9.61 -13.97
C ALA A 17 -2.46 -8.94 -12.77
N ALA A 18 -1.57 -7.96 -13.01
CA ALA A 18 -0.90 -7.20 -11.96
C ALA A 18 -1.88 -6.33 -11.17
N THR A 19 -2.80 -5.66 -11.86
CA THR A 19 -3.87 -4.84 -11.25
C THR A 19 -4.77 -5.69 -10.35
N GLU A 20 -5.18 -6.87 -10.84
CA GLU A 20 -5.98 -7.78 -10.04
C GLU A 20 -5.24 -8.30 -8.81
N GLN A 21 -3.96 -8.68 -8.98
CA GLN A 21 -3.16 -9.20 -7.89
C GLN A 21 -2.91 -8.15 -6.81
N MET A 22 -2.59 -6.92 -7.20
CA MET A 22 -2.44 -5.80 -6.28
C MET A 22 -3.74 -5.57 -5.51
N SER A 23 -4.89 -5.55 -6.19
CA SER A 23 -6.19 -5.37 -5.52
C SER A 23 -6.51 -6.50 -4.53
N ARG A 24 -6.14 -7.75 -4.82
CA ARG A 24 -6.30 -8.88 -3.90
C ARG A 24 -5.41 -8.69 -2.67
N ASN A 25 -4.13 -8.38 -2.86
CA ASN A 25 -3.20 -8.15 -1.76
C ASN A 25 -3.64 -7.00 -0.84
N MET A 26 -4.12 -5.89 -1.42
CA MET A 26 -4.67 -4.77 -0.65
C MET A 26 -5.88 -5.18 0.18
N GLN A 27 -6.80 -5.95 -0.41
CA GLN A 27 -8.00 -6.42 0.27
C GLN A 27 -7.65 -7.37 1.42
N ASP A 28 -6.76 -8.34 1.19
CA ASP A 28 -6.35 -9.30 2.21
C ASP A 28 -5.67 -8.61 3.39
N ALA A 29 -4.79 -7.64 3.12
CA ALA A 29 -4.15 -6.83 4.17
C ALA A 29 -5.20 -6.03 4.97
N TRP A 30 -6.21 -5.46 4.31
CA TRP A 30 -7.28 -4.74 4.99
C TRP A 30 -8.14 -5.66 5.86
N ILE A 31 -8.46 -6.87 5.35
CA ILE A 31 -9.19 -7.89 6.13
C ILE A 31 -8.36 -8.32 7.34
N ALA A 32 -7.07 -8.60 7.19
CA ALA A 32 -6.18 -8.97 8.28
C ALA A 32 -6.17 -7.87 9.37
N PHE A 33 -5.98 -6.61 8.96
CA PHE A 33 -6.02 -5.46 9.85
C PHE A 33 -7.32 -5.36 10.63
N THR A 34 -8.48 -5.48 9.98
CA THR A 34 -9.78 -5.41 10.68
C THR A 34 -9.99 -6.52 11.71
N ARG A 35 -9.33 -7.68 11.53
CA ARG A 35 -9.45 -8.83 12.45
C ARG A 35 -8.50 -8.76 13.64
N SER A 36 -7.27 -8.30 13.44
CA SER A 36 -6.20 -8.42 14.44
C SER A 36 -5.47 -7.12 14.77
N GLY A 37 -5.72 -6.04 14.01
CA GLY A 37 -4.91 -4.82 14.04
C GLY A 37 -3.58 -4.93 13.29
N ASN A 38 -3.24 -6.10 12.70
CA ASN A 38 -2.03 -6.30 11.90
C ASN A 38 -2.40 -6.56 10.42
N PRO A 39 -1.94 -5.73 9.46
CA PRO A 39 -2.18 -5.94 8.03
C PRO A 39 -1.31 -7.03 7.38
N ASP A 40 -0.38 -7.65 8.11
CA ASP A 40 0.46 -8.73 7.60
C ASP A 40 -0.36 -9.90 7.03
N THR A 41 0.10 -10.43 5.90
CA THR A 41 -0.46 -11.64 5.27
C THR A 41 0.67 -12.58 4.83
N PRO A 42 0.40 -13.87 4.56
CA PRO A 42 1.42 -14.78 4.03
C PRO A 42 2.07 -14.30 2.70
N ALA A 43 1.35 -13.49 1.92
CA ALA A 43 1.83 -12.97 0.64
C ALA A 43 2.58 -11.64 0.77
N LEU A 44 2.44 -10.94 1.90
CA LEU A 44 2.91 -9.57 2.05
C LEU A 44 3.22 -9.27 3.52
N SER A 45 4.50 -9.00 3.78
CA SER A 45 4.97 -8.51 5.08
C SER A 45 4.98 -6.99 5.08
N TRP A 46 4.23 -6.41 6.01
CA TRP A 46 4.06 -4.99 6.22
C TRP A 46 4.26 -4.67 7.70
N PRO A 47 5.51 -4.38 8.11
CA PRO A 47 5.83 -4.12 9.51
C PRO A 47 5.16 -2.84 10.00
N ALA A 48 4.98 -2.76 11.31
CA ALA A 48 4.52 -1.54 11.97
C ALA A 48 5.45 -0.36 11.64
N TYR A 49 4.85 0.80 11.39
CA TYR A 49 5.60 2.02 11.13
C TYR A 49 6.26 2.52 12.41
N ASP A 50 7.56 2.80 12.33
CA ASP A 50 8.32 3.47 13.38
C ASP A 50 9.12 4.65 12.82
N THR A 51 9.56 5.56 13.68
CA THR A 51 10.25 6.78 13.25
C THR A 51 11.72 6.59 12.90
N ASN A 52 12.32 5.43 13.20
CA ASN A 52 13.70 5.14 12.82
C ASN A 52 13.75 4.65 11.37
N ARG A 53 12.87 3.69 11.00
CA ARG A 53 12.87 3.05 9.69
C ARG A 53 11.87 3.66 8.70
N ARG A 54 10.69 4.07 9.19
CA ARG A 54 9.60 4.64 8.36
C ARG A 54 9.18 3.72 7.20
N ALA A 55 9.19 2.42 7.47
CA ALA A 55 8.79 1.40 6.51
C ALA A 55 7.36 1.63 6.02
N THR A 56 7.20 1.81 4.71
CA THR A 56 5.91 2.16 4.09
C THR A 56 5.59 1.14 3.00
N MET A 57 4.39 0.54 3.04
CA MET A 57 3.91 -0.29 1.94
C MET A 57 3.58 0.59 0.73
N VAL A 58 4.25 0.32 -0.38
CA VAL A 58 4.02 0.96 -1.68
C VAL A 58 3.25 -0.01 -2.57
N TRP A 59 2.03 0.39 -2.95
CA TRP A 59 1.18 -0.38 -3.86
C TRP A 59 1.50 -0.02 -5.30
N ASN A 60 1.94 -1.02 -6.06
CA ASN A 60 2.25 -0.91 -7.48
C ASN A 60 2.14 -2.30 -8.13
N ARG A 61 2.43 -2.40 -9.44
CA ARG A 61 2.54 -3.70 -10.13
C ARG A 61 3.45 -4.68 -9.38
N GLU A 62 4.54 -4.16 -8.83
CA GLU A 62 5.38 -4.82 -7.84
C GLU A 62 5.20 -4.10 -6.51
N SER A 63 4.30 -4.61 -5.67
CA SER A 63 4.03 -4.02 -4.36
C SER A 63 5.07 -4.47 -3.34
N GLY A 64 5.49 -3.57 -2.45
CA GLY A 64 6.50 -3.88 -1.45
C GLY A 64 6.71 -2.79 -0.42
N VAL A 65 7.40 -3.15 0.66
CA VAL A 65 7.82 -2.19 1.68
C VAL A 65 9.05 -1.44 1.21
N VAL A 66 8.97 -0.11 1.24
CA VAL A 66 10.10 0.79 1.00
C VAL A 66 10.37 1.59 2.27
N ASP A 67 11.63 1.69 2.65
CA ASP A 67 12.06 2.43 3.83
C ASP A 67 12.19 3.93 3.48
N ASP A 68 11.45 4.77 4.19
CA ASP A 68 11.46 6.24 4.06
C ASP A 68 11.44 6.78 2.61
N PRO A 69 10.44 6.38 1.78
CA PRO A 69 10.46 6.60 0.31
C PRO A 69 10.51 8.08 -0.13
N GLU A 70 10.18 9.02 0.76
CA GLU A 70 10.11 10.47 0.48
C GLU A 70 10.89 11.28 1.54
N ALA A 71 12.03 10.73 2.00
CA ALA A 71 12.82 11.25 3.11
C ALA A 71 13.14 12.75 3.01
N GLU A 72 13.64 13.19 1.84
CA GLU A 72 14.05 14.58 1.62
C GLU A 72 12.86 15.53 1.61
N ARG A 73 11.77 15.14 0.94
CA ARG A 73 10.53 15.91 0.93
C ARG A 73 9.96 16.09 2.34
N ARG A 74 9.93 15.02 3.13
CA ARG A 74 9.52 15.04 4.54
C ARG A 74 10.39 16.01 5.36
N LYS A 75 11.72 15.98 5.18
CA LYS A 75 12.64 16.89 5.89
C LYS A 75 12.42 18.36 5.52
N MET A 76 12.12 18.66 4.25
CA MET A 76 11.83 20.03 3.81
C MET A 76 10.54 20.55 4.45
N LEU A 77 9.43 19.82 4.31
CA LEU A 77 8.11 20.23 4.82
C LEU A 77 8.09 20.40 6.35
N VAL A 78 8.80 19.53 7.08
CA VAL A 78 8.87 19.64 8.55
C VAL A 78 9.71 20.82 8.99
N ARG A 79 10.75 21.22 8.23
CA ARG A 79 11.59 22.38 8.56
C ARG A 79 10.93 23.74 8.27
N GLU A 80 9.94 23.78 7.37
CA GLU A 80 9.22 25.01 7.02
C GLU A 80 8.07 25.34 7.98
N ILE A 81 7.68 24.40 8.85
CA ILE A 81 6.53 24.54 9.77
C ILE A 81 6.97 24.80 11.23
N VAL A 82 8.27 24.82 11.53
CA VAL A 82 8.85 25.19 12.85
C VAL A 82 9.68 26.45 12.73
#